data_AF-A0A3C0YN75-F1
#
_entry.id   AF-A0A3C0YN75-F1
#
_cell.length_a   1.000
_cell.length_b   1.000
_cell.length_c   1.000
_cell.angle_alpha   90.00
_cell.angle_beta   90.00
_cell.angle_gamma   90.00
#
_symmetry.space_group_name_H-M   'P 1'
#
loop_
_entity.id
_entity.type
_entity.pdbx_description
1 polymer ?
#
loop_
_entity_poly.entity_id
_entity_poly.type
_entity_poly.pdbx_seq_one_letter_code
_entity_poly.pdbx_strand_id
1 'polypeptide(L)'
;MDLKKAALDYHLFPKPGKLSVESSKPCLTQQDLSLAYTPGVAEPVKEIHKDPSNAYKYTNKGNLIAVITNGTAVLGLGNMGALASKPVMEGKAVLFKRFADIDVFDIEINAKTSDEFIQTVVNIAPTFGGINLEDIAAPECFYIEKELKKKLDIPVFHDDQHGTAVVVAAGLINALEIQSKKLEEVKIVFLGAGAAGCSCARLLKSMGARNIIMVDRQGVLDKNRSNLHEINIDLAIEPSAIKTLDDAMQDADVFIGVSAA
;
A
#
# COMPACT_ATOMS: atom_id res chain seq x y z
N MET A 1 14.50 28.59 6.05
CA MET A 1 13.07 28.57 5.72
C MET A 1 12.40 27.67 6.72
N ASP A 2 11.32 28.10 7.38
CA ASP A 2 10.58 27.23 8.29
C ASP A 2 9.87 26.15 7.47
N LEU A 3 10.37 24.92 7.53
CA LEU A 3 9.83 23.78 6.77
C LEU A 3 8.38 23.50 7.11
N LYS A 4 7.97 23.71 8.36
CA LYS A 4 6.58 23.50 8.79
C LYS A 4 5.67 24.50 8.09
N LYS A 5 6.02 25.79 8.13
CA LYS A 5 5.26 26.84 7.45
C LYS A 5 5.20 26.58 5.95
N ALA A 6 6.32 26.24 5.32
CA ALA A 6 6.37 25.95 3.88
C ALA A 6 5.44 24.78 3.50
N ALA A 7 5.41 23.71 4.29
CA ALA A 7 4.52 22.57 4.04
C ALA A 7 3.03 22.94 4.19
N LEU A 8 2.67 23.75 5.20
CA LEU A 8 1.29 24.21 5.39
C LEU A 8 0.86 25.17 4.28
N ASP A 9 1.70 26.15 3.94
CA ASP A 9 1.43 27.11 2.86
C ASP A 9 1.24 26.38 1.52
N TYR A 10 2.04 25.33 1.24
CA TYR A 10 1.90 24.49 0.04
C TYR A 10 0.54 23.78 -0.06
N HIS A 11 -0.06 23.37 1.07
CA HIS A 11 -1.38 22.70 1.08
C HIS A 11 -2.54 23.69 1.11
N LEU A 12 -2.29 24.98 1.40
CA LEU A 12 -3.32 26.01 1.58
C LEU A 12 -3.48 26.91 0.35
N PHE A 13 -2.37 27.31 -0.27
CA PHE A 13 -2.36 28.34 -1.31
C PHE A 13 -1.92 27.80 -2.68
N PRO A 14 -2.44 28.40 -3.77
CA PRO A 14 -3.50 29.43 -3.83
C PRO A 14 -4.91 28.86 -3.59
N LYS A 15 -5.05 27.53 -3.60
CA LYS A 15 -6.28 26.80 -3.31
C LYS A 15 -5.92 25.61 -2.43
N PRO A 16 -6.74 25.26 -1.43
CA PRO A 16 -6.46 24.10 -0.59
C PRO A 16 -6.46 22.77 -1.34
N GLY A 17 -5.63 21.84 -0.86
CA GLY A 17 -5.51 20.48 -1.40
C GLY A 17 -4.59 20.39 -2.61
N LYS A 18 -4.30 19.16 -3.04
CA LYS A 18 -3.32 18.88 -4.09
C LYS A 18 -3.93 18.31 -5.38
N LEU A 19 -5.23 18.02 -5.37
CA LEU A 19 -5.93 17.37 -6.47
C LEU A 19 -7.07 18.24 -7.01
N SER A 20 -7.36 18.05 -8.29
CA SER A 20 -8.52 18.60 -8.98
C SER A 20 -9.06 17.57 -9.97
N VAL A 21 -10.34 17.70 -10.33
CA VAL A 21 -10.96 16.91 -11.39
C VAL A 21 -11.15 17.81 -12.61
N GLU A 22 -10.69 17.35 -13.76
CA GLU A 22 -10.82 18.06 -15.03
C GLU A 22 -11.51 17.19 -16.06
N SER A 23 -12.34 17.79 -16.92
CA SER A 23 -13.01 17.06 -18.00
C SER A 23 -11.99 16.66 -19.06
N SER A 24 -11.96 15.38 -19.42
CA SER A 24 -11.14 14.88 -20.53
C SER A 24 -11.77 15.11 -21.91
N LYS A 25 -13.03 15.57 -21.96
CA LYS A 25 -13.79 15.82 -23.20
C LYS A 25 -14.27 17.28 -23.27
N PRO A 26 -14.42 17.85 -24.48
CA PRO A 26 -15.02 19.17 -24.65
C PRO A 26 -16.43 19.21 -24.06
N CYS A 27 -16.79 20.36 -23.49
CA CYS A 27 -18.13 20.66 -22.95
C CYS A 27 -18.57 22.08 -23.35
N LEU A 28 -18.22 22.52 -24.57
CA LEU A 28 -18.36 23.93 -24.99
C LEU A 28 -19.63 24.20 -25.79
N THR A 29 -20.16 23.18 -26.47
CA THR A 29 -21.32 23.30 -27.34
C THR A 29 -22.52 22.51 -26.82
N GLN A 30 -23.72 22.82 -27.33
CA GLN A 30 -24.91 22.00 -27.07
C GLN A 30 -24.71 20.55 -27.50
N GLN A 31 -24.03 20.33 -28.62
CA GLN A 31 -23.72 18.99 -29.11
C GLN A 31 -22.81 18.25 -28.14
N ASP A 32 -21.74 18.89 -27.65
CA ASP A 32 -20.84 18.30 -26.66
C ASP A 32 -21.59 17.86 -25.39
N LEU A 33 -22.43 18.75 -24.85
CA LEU A 33 -23.22 18.47 -23.65
C LEU A 33 -24.24 17.34 -23.88
N SER A 34 -24.83 17.27 -25.08
CA SER A 34 -25.76 16.19 -25.45
C SER A 34 -25.10 14.82 -25.57
N LEU A 35 -23.78 14.77 -25.81
CA LEU A 35 -22.99 13.54 -25.85
C LEU A 35 -22.42 13.18 -24.48
N ALA A 36 -21.93 14.18 -23.74
CA ALA A 36 -21.40 14.02 -22.38
C ALA A 36 -22.48 13.60 -21.38
N TYR A 37 -23.74 13.99 -21.63
CA TYR A 37 -24.88 13.66 -20.79
C TYR A 37 -26.08 13.25 -21.65
N THR A 38 -27.29 13.63 -21.27
CA THR A 38 -28.52 13.24 -21.98
C THR A 38 -28.63 13.95 -23.33
N PRO A 39 -29.04 13.24 -24.40
CA PRO A 39 -29.42 11.82 -24.45
C PRO A 39 -28.26 10.85 -24.74
N GLY A 40 -27.10 11.32 -25.20
CA GLY A 40 -26.02 10.49 -25.73
C GLY A 40 -25.42 9.50 -24.74
N VAL A 41 -25.32 9.87 -23.45
CA VAL A 41 -24.77 9.00 -22.38
C VAL A 41 -25.57 7.69 -22.21
N ALA A 42 -26.81 7.62 -22.70
CA ALA A 42 -27.61 6.39 -22.63
C ALA A 42 -27.00 5.24 -23.45
N GLU A 43 -26.28 5.53 -24.53
CA GLU A 43 -25.68 4.51 -25.39
C GLU A 43 -24.56 3.72 -24.72
N PRO A 44 -23.50 4.33 -24.13
CA PRO A 44 -22.51 3.57 -23.39
C PRO A 44 -23.10 2.83 -22.18
N VAL A 45 -24.14 3.37 -21.52
CA VAL A 45 -24.85 2.65 -20.43
C VAL A 45 -25.47 1.34 -20.94
N LYS A 46 -26.17 1.37 -22.08
CA LYS A 46 -26.76 0.16 -22.69
C LYS A 46 -25.68 -0.85 -23.07
N GLU A 47 -24.55 -0.40 -23.62
CA GLU A 47 -23.44 -1.28 -24.00
C GLU A 47 -22.75 -1.92 -22.79
N ILE A 48 -22.61 -1.20 -21.66
CA ILE A 48 -22.09 -1.75 -20.40
C ILE A 48 -23.10 -2.73 -19.77
N HIS A 49 -24.40 -2.44 -19.87
CA HIS A 49 -25.42 -3.35 -19.36
C HIS A 49 -25.44 -4.70 -20.12
N LYS A 50 -25.19 -4.68 -21.43
CA LYS A 50 -25.05 -5.89 -22.26
C LYS A 50 -23.77 -6.66 -21.94
N ASP A 51 -22.66 -5.96 -21.75
CA ASP A 51 -21.36 -6.53 -21.44
C ASP A 51 -20.60 -5.62 -20.45
N PRO A 52 -20.51 -6.01 -19.16
CA PRO A 52 -19.84 -5.21 -18.12
C PRO A 52 -18.37 -4.88 -18.43
N SER A 53 -17.68 -5.67 -19.25
CA SER A 53 -16.29 -5.41 -19.63
C SER A 53 -16.14 -4.11 -20.45
N ASN A 54 -17.22 -3.66 -21.10
CA ASN A 54 -17.24 -2.39 -21.83
C ASN A 54 -17.04 -1.18 -20.90
N ALA A 55 -17.15 -1.33 -19.56
CA ALA A 55 -16.77 -0.28 -18.62
C ALA A 55 -15.31 0.15 -18.81
N TYR A 56 -14.42 -0.77 -19.18
CA TYR A 56 -13.01 -0.46 -19.49
C TYR A 56 -12.82 0.27 -20.83
N LYS A 57 -13.81 0.24 -21.72
CA LYS A 57 -13.76 0.92 -23.04
C LYS A 57 -14.39 2.31 -23.00
N TYR A 58 -15.52 2.44 -22.30
CA TYR A 58 -16.37 3.65 -22.35
C TYR A 58 -16.30 4.52 -21.08
N THR A 59 -15.49 4.14 -20.09
CA THR A 59 -15.26 4.93 -18.88
C THR A 59 -13.77 5.04 -18.57
N ASN A 60 -13.41 5.83 -17.57
CA ASN A 60 -12.04 5.92 -17.09
C ASN A 60 -11.63 4.77 -16.14
N LYS A 61 -12.49 3.78 -15.88
CA LYS A 61 -12.23 2.65 -14.96
C LYS A 61 -10.86 2.00 -15.18
N GLY A 62 -10.43 1.83 -16.43
CA GLY A 62 -9.15 1.19 -16.76
C GLY A 62 -7.90 1.96 -16.33
N ASN A 63 -7.99 3.27 -16.09
CA ASN A 63 -6.87 4.10 -15.63
C ASN A 63 -7.07 4.64 -14.20
N LEU A 64 -8.20 4.32 -13.56
CA LEU A 64 -8.59 4.90 -12.28
C LEU A 64 -8.32 3.94 -11.12
N ILE A 65 -7.48 4.36 -10.18
CA ILE A 65 -7.17 3.61 -8.95
C ILE A 65 -7.80 4.30 -7.73
N ALA A 66 -8.31 3.52 -6.78
CA ALA A 66 -8.65 4.04 -5.46
C ALA A 66 -7.44 3.94 -4.53
N VAL A 67 -6.98 5.06 -3.96
CA VAL A 67 -6.05 5.03 -2.82
C VAL A 67 -6.90 5.08 -1.55
N ILE A 68 -6.95 3.98 -0.81
CA ILE A 68 -7.90 3.80 0.30
C ILE A 68 -7.15 3.62 1.62
N THR A 69 -7.59 4.37 2.63
CA THR A 69 -7.07 4.29 4.00
C THR A 69 -8.17 4.44 5.04
N ASN A 70 -7.90 3.99 6.27
CA ASN A 70 -8.67 4.36 7.46
C ASN A 70 -7.88 5.29 8.41
N GLY A 71 -6.65 5.67 8.04
CA GLY A 71 -5.77 6.56 8.80
C GLY A 71 -5.26 5.98 10.12
N THR A 72 -5.20 4.65 10.25
CA THR A 72 -4.78 3.99 11.50
C THR A 72 -3.26 3.85 11.65
N ALA A 73 -2.50 4.01 10.57
CA ALA A 73 -1.03 3.95 10.58
C ALA A 73 -0.41 5.02 9.67
N VAL A 74 -0.80 6.29 9.85
CA VAL A 74 -0.34 7.39 9.00
C VAL A 74 1.14 7.66 9.24
N LEU A 75 2.00 7.24 8.30
CA LEU A 75 3.44 7.43 8.37
C LEU A 75 4.01 6.95 9.73
N GLY A 76 4.85 7.76 10.38
CA GLY A 76 5.33 7.53 11.75
C GLY A 76 4.44 8.12 12.85
N LEU A 77 3.26 8.66 12.50
CA LEU A 77 2.36 9.32 13.46
C LEU A 77 1.39 8.33 14.13
N GLY A 78 1.19 7.16 13.54
CA GLY A 78 0.26 6.15 14.04
C GLY A 78 -1.19 6.50 13.68
N ASN A 79 -2.11 6.18 14.59
CA ASN A 79 -3.53 6.37 14.34
C ASN A 79 -3.94 7.85 14.48
N MET A 80 -4.10 8.52 13.35
CA MET A 80 -4.57 9.91 13.26
C MET A 80 -6.04 9.99 12.80
N GLY A 81 -6.62 8.86 12.40
CA GLY A 81 -7.97 8.76 11.85
C GLY A 81 -8.06 9.18 10.38
N ALA A 82 -9.13 8.73 9.72
CA ALA A 82 -9.29 8.83 8.28
C ALA A 82 -9.20 10.28 7.74
N LEU A 83 -9.78 11.27 8.41
CA LEU A 83 -9.72 12.64 7.89
C LEU A 83 -8.31 13.23 7.91
N ALA A 84 -7.52 12.92 8.94
CA ALA A 84 -6.16 13.45 9.08
C ALA A 84 -5.16 12.80 8.11
N SER A 85 -5.48 11.62 7.57
CA SER A 85 -4.66 10.95 6.54
C SER A 85 -4.85 11.52 5.14
N LYS A 86 -5.92 12.31 4.90
CA LYS A 86 -6.23 12.89 3.59
C LYS A 86 -5.05 13.58 2.89
N PRO A 87 -4.24 14.43 3.56
CA PRO A 87 -3.07 15.01 2.91
C PRO A 87 -2.08 13.95 2.43
N VAL A 88 -1.91 12.83 3.13
CA VAL A 88 -1.00 11.76 2.65
C VAL A 88 -1.58 11.09 1.41
N MET A 89 -2.87 10.80 1.39
CA MET A 89 -3.54 10.14 0.27
C MET A 89 -3.56 11.00 -0.99
N GLU A 90 -3.86 12.30 -0.87
CA GLU A 90 -3.70 13.25 -1.97
C GLU A 90 -2.25 13.29 -2.49
N GLY A 91 -1.28 13.13 -1.58
CA GLY A 91 0.14 13.01 -1.94
C GLY A 91 0.40 11.78 -2.81
N LYS A 92 -0.11 10.61 -2.40
CA LYS A 92 0.01 9.36 -3.16
C LYS A 92 -0.62 9.48 -4.55
N ALA A 93 -1.80 10.08 -4.65
CA ALA A 93 -2.45 10.38 -5.93
C ALA A 93 -1.59 11.24 -6.86
N VAL A 94 -0.94 12.30 -6.33
CA VAL A 94 0.01 13.12 -7.10
C VAL A 94 1.18 12.27 -7.64
N LEU A 95 1.71 11.34 -6.85
CA LEU A 95 2.81 10.47 -7.27
C LEU A 95 2.36 9.49 -8.37
N PHE A 96 1.21 8.84 -8.22
CA PHE A 96 0.62 7.98 -9.26
C PHE A 96 0.47 8.73 -10.58
N LYS A 97 -0.11 9.93 -10.55
CA LYS A 97 -0.29 10.74 -11.75
C LYS A 97 1.04 11.19 -12.34
N ARG A 98 1.96 11.69 -11.51
CA ARG A 98 3.23 12.30 -11.96
C ARG A 98 4.18 11.29 -12.59
N PHE A 99 4.24 10.07 -12.05
CA PHE A 99 5.24 9.07 -12.43
C PHE A 99 4.70 7.98 -13.36
N ALA A 100 3.39 7.74 -13.38
CA ALA A 100 2.79 6.65 -14.16
C ALA A 100 1.56 7.07 -14.99
N ASP A 101 1.15 8.34 -14.96
CA ASP A 101 -0.06 8.85 -15.61
C ASP A 101 -1.37 8.13 -15.19
N ILE A 102 -1.39 7.61 -13.97
CA ILE A 102 -2.55 6.94 -13.38
C ILE A 102 -3.45 7.96 -12.68
N ASP A 103 -4.75 7.90 -12.97
CA ASP A 103 -5.73 8.73 -12.29
C ASP A 103 -6.13 8.10 -10.95
N VAL A 104 -6.32 8.92 -9.93
CA VAL A 104 -6.60 8.45 -8.57
C VAL A 104 -7.73 9.23 -7.94
N PHE A 105 -8.60 8.51 -7.22
CA PHE A 105 -9.36 9.09 -6.11
C PHE A 105 -8.83 8.57 -4.78
N ASP A 106 -8.51 9.49 -3.88
CA ASP A 106 -8.27 9.21 -2.48
C ASP A 106 -9.60 9.01 -1.74
N ILE A 107 -9.69 7.93 -0.96
CA ILE A 107 -10.90 7.54 -0.23
C ILE A 107 -10.53 7.23 1.22
N GLU A 108 -10.82 8.19 2.11
CA GLU A 108 -10.64 8.05 3.55
C GLU A 108 -11.88 7.43 4.21
N ILE A 109 -11.82 6.14 4.55
CA ILE A 109 -12.94 5.39 5.11
C ILE A 109 -12.92 5.48 6.65
N ASN A 110 -13.94 6.13 7.22
CA ASN A 110 -14.18 6.15 8.65
C ASN A 110 -15.08 4.97 9.08
N ALA A 111 -14.52 3.76 9.08
CA ALA A 111 -15.19 2.54 9.51
C ALA A 111 -14.81 2.16 10.95
N LYS A 112 -15.72 1.54 11.71
CA LYS A 112 -15.46 1.11 13.09
C LYS A 112 -14.78 -0.25 13.16
N THR A 113 -14.96 -1.07 12.13
CA THR A 113 -14.41 -2.42 12.06
C THR A 113 -13.78 -2.69 10.69
N SER A 114 -12.88 -3.66 10.63
CA SER A 114 -12.27 -4.12 9.38
C SER A 114 -13.31 -4.67 8.40
N ASP A 115 -14.37 -5.32 8.89
CA ASP A 115 -15.45 -5.84 8.04
C ASP A 115 -16.28 -4.72 7.41
N GLU A 116 -16.60 -3.67 8.17
CA GLU A 116 -17.26 -2.47 7.64
C GLU A 116 -16.38 -1.78 6.58
N PHE A 117 -15.06 -1.71 6.82
CA PHE A 117 -14.10 -1.19 5.86
C PHE A 117 -14.10 -2.02 4.57
N ILE A 118 -13.93 -3.35 4.68
CA ILE A 118 -13.94 -4.28 3.55
C ILE A 118 -15.23 -4.13 2.74
N GLN A 119 -16.39 -4.11 3.42
CA GLN A 119 -17.68 -4.00 2.74
C GLN A 119 -17.83 -2.67 2.01
N THR A 120 -17.32 -1.57 2.59
CA THR A 120 -17.30 -0.26 1.94
C THR A 120 -16.47 -0.30 0.65
N VAL A 121 -15.26 -0.87 0.70
CA VAL A 121 -14.39 -1.01 -0.48
C VAL A 121 -15.06 -1.88 -1.55
N VAL A 122 -15.68 -2.99 -1.17
CA VAL A 122 -16.40 -3.86 -2.11
C VAL A 122 -17.54 -3.13 -2.80
N ASN A 123 -18.30 -2.32 -2.06
CA ASN A 123 -19.44 -1.58 -2.61
C ASN A 123 -19.02 -0.51 -3.63
N ILE A 124 -17.83 0.09 -3.48
CA ILE A 124 -17.33 1.15 -4.38
C ILE A 124 -16.42 0.63 -5.50
N ALA A 125 -15.96 -0.63 -5.43
CA ALA A 125 -15.06 -1.24 -6.41
C ALA A 125 -15.50 -1.15 -7.89
N PRO A 126 -16.81 -1.14 -8.26
CA PRO A 126 -17.22 -0.98 -9.66
C PRO A 126 -16.64 0.26 -10.35
N THR A 127 -16.31 1.34 -9.61
CA THR A 127 -15.70 2.56 -10.13
C THR A 127 -14.25 2.39 -10.59
N PHE A 128 -13.49 1.50 -9.96
CA PHE A 128 -12.02 1.49 -10.03
C PHE A 128 -11.47 0.32 -10.83
N GLY A 129 -10.35 0.51 -11.52
CA GLY A 129 -9.58 -0.55 -12.18
C GLY A 129 -8.64 -1.30 -11.23
N GLY A 130 -8.41 -0.76 -10.03
CA GLY A 130 -7.61 -1.38 -8.98
C GLY A 130 -7.69 -0.59 -7.66
N ILE A 131 -7.29 -1.25 -6.58
CA ILE A 131 -7.30 -0.71 -5.22
C ILE A 131 -5.88 -0.69 -4.66
N ASN A 132 -5.43 0.48 -4.22
CA ASN A 132 -4.22 0.68 -3.44
C ASN A 132 -4.59 0.94 -1.97
N LEU A 133 -4.29 -0.01 -1.08
CA LEU A 133 -4.45 0.14 0.37
C LEU A 133 -3.22 0.84 0.95
N GLU A 134 -3.46 1.81 1.83
CA GLU A 134 -2.42 2.71 2.33
C GLU A 134 -2.63 3.05 3.82
N ASP A 135 -1.56 3.12 4.60
CA ASP A 135 -1.57 3.62 5.99
C ASP A 135 -2.59 2.91 6.91
N ILE A 136 -2.73 1.58 6.76
CA ILE A 136 -3.59 0.74 7.60
C ILE A 136 -2.72 -0.04 8.59
N ALA A 137 -3.07 0.01 9.88
CA ALA A 137 -2.30 -0.64 10.93
C ALA A 137 -2.30 -2.18 10.79
N ALA A 138 -1.20 -2.78 11.20
CA ALA A 138 -1.12 -4.21 11.46
C ALA A 138 -1.69 -4.53 12.86
N PRO A 139 -2.35 -5.68 13.06
CA PRO A 139 -2.49 -6.80 12.09
C PRO A 139 -3.66 -6.67 11.10
N GLU A 140 -4.53 -5.67 11.24
CA GLU A 140 -5.78 -5.54 10.47
C GLU A 140 -5.54 -5.42 8.96
N CYS A 141 -4.46 -4.76 8.54
CA CYS A 141 -4.09 -4.58 7.15
C CYS A 141 -4.00 -5.91 6.37
N PHE A 142 -3.48 -6.97 7.01
CA PHE A 142 -3.32 -8.29 6.40
C PHE A 142 -4.67 -8.97 6.18
N TYR A 143 -5.57 -8.87 7.16
CA TYR A 143 -6.92 -9.41 7.05
C TYR A 143 -7.70 -8.68 5.95
N ILE A 144 -7.67 -7.35 5.96
CA ILE A 144 -8.34 -6.49 4.98
C ILE A 144 -7.88 -6.84 3.56
N GLU A 145 -6.56 -6.86 3.32
CA GLU A 145 -6.02 -7.17 2.01
C GLU A 145 -6.38 -8.58 1.54
N LYS A 146 -6.24 -9.58 2.42
CA LYS A 146 -6.58 -10.98 2.12
C LYS A 146 -8.05 -11.14 1.72
N GLU A 147 -8.96 -10.50 2.45
CA GLU A 147 -10.39 -10.60 2.15
C GLU A 147 -10.78 -9.81 0.91
N LEU A 148 -10.19 -8.63 0.68
CA LEU A 148 -10.44 -7.87 -0.54
C LEU A 148 -9.95 -8.60 -1.79
N LYS A 149 -8.75 -9.21 -1.76
CA LYS A 149 -8.23 -10.05 -2.85
C LYS A 149 -9.14 -11.25 -3.18
N LYS A 150 -9.90 -11.76 -2.21
CA LYS A 150 -10.87 -12.85 -2.45
C LYS A 150 -12.20 -12.36 -3.02
N LYS A 151 -12.64 -11.17 -2.59
CA LYS A 151 -13.98 -10.64 -2.89
C LYS A 151 -14.03 -9.81 -4.17
N LEU A 152 -12.90 -9.26 -4.62
CA LEU A 152 -12.81 -8.38 -5.76
C LEU A 152 -12.24 -9.08 -7.00
N ASP A 153 -12.72 -8.67 -8.17
CA ASP A 153 -12.26 -9.07 -9.49
C ASP A 153 -11.20 -8.12 -10.08
N ILE A 154 -10.85 -7.06 -9.34
CA ILE A 154 -9.80 -6.10 -9.66
C ILE A 154 -8.57 -6.28 -8.75
N PRO A 155 -7.36 -5.89 -9.20
CA PRO A 155 -6.16 -5.96 -8.38
C PRO A 155 -6.29 -5.16 -7.08
N VAL A 156 -5.84 -5.75 -5.97
CA VAL A 156 -5.72 -5.11 -4.67
C VAL A 156 -4.27 -5.20 -4.24
N PHE A 157 -3.68 -4.08 -3.86
CA PHE A 157 -2.27 -3.95 -3.49
C PHE A 157 -2.14 -3.10 -2.24
N HIS A 158 -1.38 -3.56 -1.25
CA HIS A 158 -1.04 -2.74 -0.08
C HIS A 158 0.40 -2.22 -0.22
N ASP A 159 0.56 -0.90 -0.34
CA ASP A 159 1.86 -0.29 -0.68
C ASP A 159 2.87 -0.45 0.45
N ASP A 160 2.48 -0.17 1.70
CA ASP A 160 3.39 -0.29 2.86
C ASP A 160 3.93 -1.72 3.07
N GLN A 161 3.22 -2.72 2.56
CA GLN A 161 3.64 -4.12 2.58
C GLN A 161 4.49 -4.46 1.36
N HIS A 162 3.86 -4.47 0.19
CA HIS A 162 4.43 -5.04 -1.02
C HIS A 162 5.33 -4.03 -1.75
N GLY A 163 4.98 -2.74 -1.76
CA GLY A 163 5.81 -1.67 -2.31
C GLY A 163 7.14 -1.57 -1.59
N THR A 164 7.10 -1.56 -0.25
CA THR A 164 8.31 -1.60 0.59
C THR A 164 9.16 -2.83 0.29
N ALA A 165 8.55 -4.02 0.19
CA ALA A 165 9.27 -5.26 -0.11
C ALA A 165 10.02 -5.21 -1.45
N VAL A 166 9.37 -4.72 -2.51
CA VAL A 166 9.98 -4.63 -3.84
C VAL A 166 11.19 -3.70 -3.85
N VAL A 167 11.08 -2.52 -3.23
CA VAL A 167 12.18 -1.55 -3.19
C VAL A 167 13.33 -2.04 -2.32
N VAL A 168 13.05 -2.68 -1.18
CA VAL A 168 14.07 -3.31 -0.33
C VAL A 168 14.79 -4.43 -1.07
N ALA A 169 14.06 -5.30 -1.76
CA ALA A 169 14.65 -6.39 -2.54
C ALA A 169 15.53 -5.87 -3.67
N ALA A 170 15.09 -4.85 -4.41
CA ALA A 170 15.88 -4.22 -5.46
C ALA A 170 17.17 -3.59 -4.91
N GLY A 171 17.07 -2.85 -3.80
CA GLY A 171 18.23 -2.27 -3.13
C GLY A 171 19.21 -3.33 -2.64
N LEU A 172 18.70 -4.41 -2.05
CA LEU A 172 19.53 -5.50 -1.53
C LEU A 172 20.28 -6.24 -2.64
N ILE A 173 19.62 -6.59 -3.75
CA ILE A 173 20.30 -7.27 -4.86
C ILE A 173 21.51 -6.46 -5.34
N ASN A 174 21.33 -5.15 -5.55
CA ASN A 174 22.41 -4.28 -5.99
C ASN A 174 23.53 -4.18 -4.94
N ALA A 175 23.18 -4.10 -3.65
CA ALA A 175 24.17 -4.07 -2.57
C ALA A 175 24.98 -5.37 -2.49
N LEU A 176 24.34 -6.52 -2.69
CA LEU A 176 25.00 -7.82 -2.72
C LEU A 176 25.91 -7.98 -3.94
N GLU A 177 25.48 -7.49 -5.11
CA GLU A 177 26.31 -7.46 -6.32
C GLU A 177 27.61 -6.67 -6.10
N ILE A 178 27.51 -5.47 -5.52
CA ILE A 178 28.68 -4.63 -5.18
C ILE A 178 29.64 -5.36 -4.23
N GLN A 179 29.08 -6.11 -3.27
CA GLN A 179 29.86 -6.89 -2.29
C GLN A 179 30.31 -8.26 -2.83
N SER A 180 29.94 -8.62 -4.06
CA SER A 180 30.17 -9.95 -4.64
C SER A 180 29.64 -11.10 -3.75
N LYS A 181 28.49 -10.89 -3.09
CA LYS A 181 27.81 -11.87 -2.23
C LYS A 181 26.55 -12.38 -2.90
N LYS A 182 26.12 -13.59 -2.53
CA LYS A 182 24.86 -14.19 -3.01
C LYS A 182 23.77 -14.13 -1.95
N LEU A 183 22.52 -13.94 -2.38
CA LEU A 183 21.37 -13.79 -1.49
C LEU A 183 21.14 -15.04 -0.60
N GLU A 184 21.41 -16.22 -1.14
CA GLU A 184 21.26 -17.49 -0.43
C GLU A 184 22.36 -17.77 0.60
N GLU A 185 23.45 -17.00 0.58
CA GLU A 185 24.62 -17.16 1.46
C GLU A 185 24.64 -16.14 2.62
N VAL A 186 23.92 -15.03 2.51
CA VAL A 186 23.96 -13.94 3.50
C VAL A 186 23.05 -14.15 4.71
N LYS A 187 23.52 -13.71 5.88
CA LYS A 187 22.72 -13.55 7.10
C LYS A 187 22.02 -12.19 7.11
N ILE A 188 20.69 -12.21 7.06
CA ILE A 188 19.84 -11.01 7.02
C ILE A 188 19.11 -10.87 8.36
N VAL A 189 19.32 -9.73 9.02
CA VAL A 189 18.66 -9.38 10.28
C VAL A 189 17.66 -8.25 10.03
N PHE A 190 16.40 -8.51 10.35
CA PHE A 190 15.33 -7.51 10.34
C PHE A 190 15.09 -6.98 11.75
N LEU A 191 15.04 -5.65 11.88
CA LEU A 191 14.45 -4.98 13.04
C LEU A 191 13.06 -4.45 12.66
N GLY A 192 12.03 -5.11 13.19
CA GLY A 192 10.63 -4.85 12.88
C GLY A 192 9.95 -6.06 12.23
N ALA A 193 8.96 -6.64 12.93
CA ALA A 193 8.13 -7.75 12.46
C ALA A 193 6.66 -7.36 12.23
N GLY A 194 6.45 -6.13 11.73
CA GLY A 194 5.15 -5.63 11.29
C GLY A 194 4.89 -5.85 9.79
N ALA A 195 3.92 -5.13 9.24
CA ALA A 195 3.51 -5.16 7.82
C ALA A 195 4.68 -5.19 6.83
N ALA A 196 5.51 -4.15 6.85
CA ALA A 196 6.66 -4.00 5.95
C ALA A 196 7.69 -5.13 6.13
N GLY A 197 8.14 -5.38 7.38
CA GLY A 197 9.20 -6.35 7.67
C GLY A 197 8.82 -7.78 7.28
N CYS A 198 7.59 -8.20 7.59
CA CYS A 198 7.14 -9.54 7.23
C CYS A 198 7.02 -9.71 5.72
N SER A 199 6.50 -8.71 5.01
CA SER A 199 6.39 -8.75 3.54
C SER A 199 7.75 -8.71 2.84
N CYS A 200 8.70 -7.89 3.33
CA CYS A 200 10.08 -7.90 2.86
C CYS A 200 10.73 -9.28 3.04
N ALA A 201 10.65 -9.84 4.26
CA ALA A 201 11.25 -11.14 4.56
C ALA A 201 10.67 -12.27 3.68
N ARG A 202 9.35 -12.29 3.44
CA ARG A 202 8.71 -13.28 2.57
C ARG A 202 9.15 -13.16 1.12
N LEU A 203 9.23 -11.93 0.59
CA LEU A 203 9.71 -11.71 -0.77
C LEU A 203 11.18 -12.14 -0.90
N LEU A 204 12.05 -11.80 0.06
CA LEU A 204 13.43 -12.24 0.04
C LEU A 204 13.56 -13.76 0.12
N LYS A 205 12.74 -14.43 0.95
CA LYS A 205 12.68 -15.90 0.99
C LYS A 205 12.28 -16.49 -0.36
N SER A 206 11.25 -15.95 -1.02
CA SER A 206 10.82 -16.44 -2.34
C SER A 206 11.87 -16.21 -3.43
N MET A 207 12.71 -15.19 -3.26
CA MET A 207 13.86 -14.91 -4.13
C MET A 207 15.11 -15.76 -3.83
N GLY A 208 15.10 -16.54 -2.74
CA GLY A 208 16.17 -17.49 -2.41
C GLY A 208 16.93 -17.23 -1.11
N ALA A 209 16.62 -16.18 -0.35
CA ALA A 209 17.24 -15.93 0.95
C ALA A 209 16.93 -17.08 1.93
N ARG A 210 17.97 -17.58 2.61
CA ARG A 210 17.86 -18.75 3.51
C ARG A 210 17.98 -18.39 4.98
N ASN A 211 18.81 -17.41 5.31
CA ASN A 211 19.14 -17.04 6.68
C ASN A 211 18.55 -15.68 7.04
N ILE A 212 17.29 -15.69 7.47
CA ILE A 212 16.57 -14.48 7.91
C ILE A 212 16.26 -14.61 9.40
N ILE A 213 16.64 -13.61 10.18
CA ILE A 213 16.27 -13.46 11.58
C ILE A 213 15.45 -12.19 11.73
N MET A 214 14.26 -12.30 12.30
CA MET A 214 13.41 -11.14 12.59
C MET A 214 13.42 -10.85 14.09
N VAL A 215 13.52 -9.58 14.43
CA VAL A 215 13.51 -9.08 15.81
C VAL A 215 12.37 -8.08 15.96
N ASP A 216 11.52 -8.29 16.97
CA ASP A 216 10.48 -7.35 17.37
C ASP A 216 10.80 -6.73 18.74
N ARG A 217 9.86 -5.96 19.30
CA ARG A 217 10.02 -5.30 20.60
C ARG A 217 10.27 -6.26 21.78
N GLN A 218 10.00 -7.54 21.60
CA GLN A 218 10.16 -8.57 22.64
C GLN A 218 11.35 -9.51 22.34
N GLY A 219 12.12 -9.22 21.28
CA GLY A 219 13.31 -9.97 20.89
C GLY A 219 13.12 -10.75 19.59
N VAL A 220 13.95 -11.77 19.40
CA VAL A 220 13.97 -12.59 18.18
C VAL A 220 12.68 -13.40 18.05
N LEU A 221 12.13 -13.52 16.84
CA LEU A 221 11.03 -14.44 16.55
C LEU A 221 11.55 -15.88 16.47
N ASP A 222 11.36 -16.67 17.52
CA ASP A 222 11.62 -18.12 17.52
C ASP A 222 10.34 -18.92 17.81
N LYS A 223 10.32 -20.19 17.39
CA LYS A 223 9.14 -21.07 17.52
C LYS A 223 8.73 -21.40 18.97
N ASN A 224 9.57 -21.13 19.97
CA ASN A 224 9.21 -21.33 21.38
C ASN A 224 8.51 -20.11 21.98
N ARG A 225 8.44 -18.99 21.26
CA ARG A 225 7.69 -17.82 21.71
C ARG A 225 6.18 -18.11 21.70
N SER A 226 5.56 -17.96 22.86
CA SER A 226 4.12 -18.15 23.05
C SER A 226 3.27 -17.05 22.41
N ASN A 227 3.87 -15.94 22.01
CA ASN A 227 3.20 -14.75 21.51
C ASN A 227 3.44 -14.46 20.02
N LEU A 228 3.83 -15.47 19.24
CA LEU A 228 3.86 -15.35 17.78
C LEU A 228 2.46 -15.08 17.24
N HIS A 229 2.37 -14.22 16.23
CA HIS A 229 1.11 -13.91 15.56
C HIS A 229 1.00 -14.72 14.27
N GLU A 230 -0.22 -15.00 13.81
CA GLU A 230 -0.46 -15.67 12.52
C GLU A 230 0.28 -14.99 11.34
N ILE A 231 0.53 -13.67 11.45
CA ILE A 231 1.18 -12.86 10.41
C ILE A 231 2.71 -12.97 10.39
N ASN A 232 3.33 -13.65 11.35
CA ASN A 232 4.80 -13.76 11.42
C ASN A 232 5.31 -15.12 11.90
N ILE A 233 4.41 -16.04 12.25
CA ILE A 233 4.76 -17.39 12.71
C ILE A 233 5.56 -18.20 11.67
N ASP A 234 5.31 -17.98 10.37
CA ASP A 234 6.04 -18.57 9.26
C ASP A 234 7.47 -18.00 9.09
N LEU A 235 7.76 -16.90 9.78
CA LEU A 235 9.04 -16.20 9.76
C LEU A 235 9.86 -16.46 11.02
N ALA A 236 9.31 -17.16 12.02
CA ALA A 236 10.04 -17.53 13.22
C ALA A 236 11.11 -18.59 12.93
N ILE A 237 12.30 -18.39 13.51
CA ILE A 237 13.41 -19.35 13.41
C ILE A 237 13.20 -20.54 14.35
N GLU A 238 13.94 -21.64 14.10
CA GLU A 238 14.02 -22.73 15.07
C GLU A 238 14.54 -22.22 16.42
N PRO A 239 14.13 -22.84 17.54
CA PRO A 239 14.60 -22.45 18.86
C PRO A 239 16.14 -22.44 18.92
N SER A 240 16.70 -21.32 19.34
CA SER A 240 18.15 -21.12 19.41
C SER A 240 18.54 -20.27 20.63
N ALA A 241 19.86 -20.08 20.83
CA ALA A 241 20.40 -19.19 21.85
C ALA A 241 20.32 -17.70 21.46
N ILE A 242 19.98 -17.38 20.20
CA ILE A 242 19.86 -16.02 19.69
C ILE A 242 18.52 -15.45 20.18
N LYS A 243 18.53 -14.53 21.13
CA LYS A 243 17.32 -13.99 21.77
C LYS A 243 17.14 -12.50 21.56
N THR A 244 18.23 -11.77 21.45
CA THR A 244 18.25 -10.31 21.35
C THR A 244 18.69 -9.84 19.96
N LEU A 245 18.52 -8.54 19.70
CA LEU A 245 19.10 -7.91 18.51
C LEU A 245 20.62 -8.07 18.48
N ASP A 246 21.29 -7.85 19.62
CA ASP A 246 22.74 -7.94 19.73
C ASP A 246 23.24 -9.35 19.37
N ASP A 247 22.54 -10.39 19.83
CA ASP A 247 22.86 -11.77 19.45
C ASP A 247 22.67 -11.99 17.94
N ALA A 248 21.58 -11.46 17.37
CA ALA A 248 21.26 -11.63 15.96
C ALA A 248 22.29 -10.92 15.05
N MET A 249 22.84 -9.80 15.50
CA MET A 249 23.79 -8.98 14.74
C MET A 249 25.20 -9.56 14.64
N GLN A 250 25.57 -10.53 15.49
CA GLN A 250 26.85 -11.22 15.37
C GLN A 250 26.98 -11.86 13.98
N ASP A 251 28.01 -11.49 13.22
CA ASP A 251 28.27 -11.93 11.84
C ASP A 251 27.10 -11.69 10.85
N ALA A 252 26.27 -10.68 11.09
CA ALA A 252 25.23 -10.29 10.14
C ALA A 252 25.85 -9.61 8.90
N ASP A 253 25.43 -10.04 7.71
CA ASP A 253 25.83 -9.41 6.45
C ASP A 253 24.96 -8.22 6.09
N VAL A 254 23.68 -8.30 6.48
CA VAL A 254 22.64 -7.34 6.09
C VAL A 254 21.77 -7.03 7.30
N PHE A 255 21.54 -5.73 7.54
CA PHE A 255 20.59 -5.24 8.52
C PHE A 255 19.50 -4.42 7.82
N ILE A 256 18.24 -4.77 8.05
CA ILE A 256 17.07 -4.07 7.49
C ILE A 256 16.19 -3.57 8.64
N GLY A 257 16.22 -2.26 8.87
CA GLY A 257 15.39 -1.58 9.88
C GLY A 257 14.10 -1.04 9.27
N VAL A 258 12.96 -1.56 9.72
CA VAL A 258 11.61 -1.14 9.30
C VAL A 258 10.68 -0.94 10.51
N SER A 259 11.27 -0.59 11.66
CA SER A 259 10.57 -0.21 12.88
C SER A 259 10.72 1.29 13.15
N ALA A 260 9.80 1.85 13.95
CA ALA A 260 10.08 3.10 14.66
C ALA A 260 11.26 2.87 15.63
N ALA A 261 12.09 3.90 15.77
CA ALA A 261 13.15 3.95 16.78
C ALA A 261 12.57 3.96 18.21
#